data_AF-A0A5C4J942-F1
#
_entry.id   AF-A0A5C4J942-F1
#
_cell.length_a   1.000
_cell.length_b   1.000
_cell.length_c   1.000
_cell.angle_alpha   90.00
_cell.angle_beta   90.00
_cell.angle_gamma   90.00
#
_symmetry.space_group_name_H-M   'P 1'
#
loop_
_entity.id
_entity.type
_entity.pdbx_description
1 polymer ?
#
loop_
_entity_poly.entity_id
_entity_poly.type
_entity_poly.pdbx_seq_one_letter_code
_entity_poly.pdbx_strand_id
1 'polypeptide(L)'
;MYAGEHWQAAKTLSATVPGSTLWVCSAGYGLIPVEARIASYAATFALGQEDSAATDVEGMRQWWMGLAAWAGPQPGQPRSFTELAKQYADSVIVAVLSEAYLRACSDDLREAASLLSDSGNLSIIGPAGKCREVDDLIVPVTAALRPAVGGSLLSLNVRAAANVLASARDRGAPFSRSNLAGLMAQATATAPQEKGRRPPGTRLTDDEVRSYIRSSLELGPASATRLLRQLRASGQSCEQARFKALFDEVSSSGGLF
;
A
#
# COMPACT_ATOMS: atom_id res chain seq x y z
N MET A 1 -2.20 -1.52 -15.89
CA MET A 1 -3.25 -0.78 -15.17
C MET A 1 -2.73 -0.32 -13.82
N TYR A 2 -2.35 -1.23 -12.92
CA TYR A 2 -1.63 -0.86 -11.68
C TYR A 2 -0.27 -0.20 -11.96
N ALA A 3 0.06 0.84 -11.19
CA ALA A 3 1.24 1.66 -11.37
C ALA A 3 1.69 2.29 -10.03
N GLY A 4 2.80 3.04 -10.07
CA GLY A 4 3.35 3.73 -8.90
C GLY A 4 4.33 2.91 -8.09
N GLU A 5 4.89 3.53 -7.05
CA GLU A 5 5.97 2.97 -6.23
C GLU A 5 5.58 1.62 -5.60
N HIS A 6 4.37 1.53 -5.03
CA HIS A 6 3.86 0.29 -4.43
C HIS A 6 3.85 -0.87 -5.45
N TRP A 7 3.36 -0.60 -6.67
CA TRP A 7 3.30 -1.62 -7.72
C TRP A 7 4.68 -2.07 -8.20
N GLN A 8 5.63 -1.13 -8.35
CA GLN A 8 7.00 -1.50 -8.73
C GLN A 8 7.65 -2.41 -7.69
N ALA A 9 7.44 -2.14 -6.40
CA ALA A 9 7.93 -3.00 -5.32
C ALA A 9 7.21 -4.37 -5.33
N ALA A 10 5.89 -4.42 -5.53
CA ALA A 10 5.14 -5.67 -5.58
C ALA A 10 5.66 -6.63 -6.65
N LYS A 11 5.98 -6.12 -7.85
CA LYS A 11 6.55 -6.93 -8.93
C LYS A 11 7.90 -7.58 -8.61
N THR A 12 8.65 -7.04 -7.65
CA THR A 12 9.91 -7.66 -7.23
C THR A 12 9.72 -8.86 -6.30
N LEU A 13 8.54 -9.03 -5.70
CA LEU A 13 8.29 -10.09 -4.72
C LEU A 13 8.42 -11.49 -5.32
N SER A 14 7.92 -11.70 -6.55
CA SER A 14 8.04 -13.00 -7.23
C SER A 14 9.48 -13.36 -7.58
N ALA A 15 10.33 -12.36 -7.84
CA ALA A 15 11.77 -12.57 -7.99
C ALA A 15 12.46 -12.84 -6.64
N THR A 16 11.96 -12.26 -5.55
CA THR A 16 12.45 -12.53 -4.19
C THR A 16 12.16 -13.96 -3.76
N VAL A 17 11.02 -14.53 -4.12
CA VAL A 17 10.62 -15.90 -3.78
C VAL A 17 10.39 -16.71 -5.06
N PRO A 18 11.44 -17.32 -5.63
CA PRO A 18 11.32 -18.12 -6.85
C PRO A 18 10.25 -19.22 -6.72
N GLY A 19 9.42 -19.39 -7.75
CA GLY A 19 8.32 -20.34 -7.76
C GLY A 19 7.02 -19.85 -7.10
N SER A 20 7.01 -18.65 -6.54
CA SER A 20 5.78 -18.02 -6.06
C SER A 20 4.95 -17.42 -7.21
N THR A 21 3.63 -17.35 -7.02
CA THR A 21 2.70 -16.64 -7.90
C THR A 21 2.28 -15.33 -7.24
N LEU A 22 2.13 -14.27 -8.05
CA LEU A 22 1.72 -12.96 -7.55
C LEU A 22 0.24 -12.73 -7.82
N TRP A 23 -0.50 -12.40 -6.76
CA TRP A 23 -1.91 -12.06 -6.80
C TRP A 23 -2.13 -10.60 -6.43
N VAL A 24 -3.19 -10.00 -6.97
CA VAL A 24 -3.61 -8.63 -6.68
C VAL A 24 -4.93 -8.67 -5.94
N CYS A 25 -4.93 -8.09 -4.74
CA CYS A 25 -6.16 -7.77 -4.01
C CYS A 25 -6.71 -6.45 -4.57
N SER A 26 -7.84 -6.52 -5.28
CA SER A 26 -8.37 -5.42 -6.09
C SER A 26 -9.77 -5.01 -5.63
N ALA A 27 -9.95 -3.70 -5.38
CA ALA A 27 -11.27 -3.14 -5.09
C ALA A 27 -12.24 -3.15 -6.28
N GLY A 28 -11.77 -3.39 -7.52
CA GLY A 28 -12.64 -3.50 -8.69
C GLY A 28 -12.88 -4.94 -9.16
N TYR A 29 -11.96 -5.86 -8.81
CA TYR A 29 -11.93 -7.21 -9.39
C TYR A 29 -11.69 -8.32 -8.36
N GLY A 30 -11.79 -8.06 -7.05
CA GLY A 30 -11.56 -9.08 -6.02
C GLY A 30 -10.11 -9.56 -5.99
N LEU A 31 -9.88 -10.84 -5.69
CA LEU A 31 -8.55 -11.43 -5.83
C LEU A 31 -8.35 -11.91 -7.27
N ILE A 32 -7.28 -11.45 -7.94
CA ILE A 32 -6.92 -11.85 -9.31
C ILE A 32 -5.43 -12.22 -9.42
N PRO A 33 -5.05 -13.16 -10.31
CA PRO A 33 -3.65 -13.34 -10.65
C PRO A 33 -3.12 -12.10 -11.39
N VAL A 34 -1.83 -11.81 -11.28
CA VAL A 34 -1.24 -10.60 -11.89
C VAL A 34 -1.35 -10.57 -13.42
N GLU A 35 -1.48 -11.73 -14.05
CA GLU A 35 -1.64 -11.89 -15.50
C GLU A 35 -3.08 -11.66 -16.00
N ALA A 36 -4.05 -11.50 -15.08
CA ALA A 36 -5.45 -11.30 -15.45
C ALA A 36 -5.63 -10.04 -16.30
N ARG A 37 -6.32 -10.19 -17.43
CA ARG A 37 -6.66 -9.06 -18.32
C ARG A 37 -7.87 -8.33 -17.76
N ILE A 38 -7.67 -7.07 -17.39
CA ILE A 38 -8.70 -6.22 -16.78
C ILE A 38 -8.89 -4.92 -17.57
N ALA A 39 -10.07 -4.34 -17.47
CA ALA A 39 -10.33 -2.99 -17.96
C ALA A 39 -9.85 -1.95 -16.93
N SER A 40 -9.70 -0.70 -17.37
CA SER A 40 -9.47 0.42 -16.45
C SER A 40 -10.71 0.63 -15.57
N TYR A 41 -10.47 0.94 -14.31
CA TYR A 41 -11.47 1.25 -13.30
C TYR A 41 -10.86 2.21 -12.28
N ALA A 42 -11.73 2.86 -11.50
CA ALA A 42 -11.36 3.59 -10.31
C ALA A 42 -12.24 3.08 -9.16
N ALA A 43 -11.62 2.42 -8.19
CA ALA A 43 -12.29 1.92 -6.98
C ALA A 43 -11.25 1.72 -5.88
N THR A 44 -11.62 2.04 -4.64
CA THR A 44 -10.78 1.85 -3.45
C THR A 44 -11.58 1.44 -2.23
N PHE A 45 -10.97 0.65 -1.35
CA PHE A 45 -11.50 0.36 -0.02
C PHE A 45 -11.22 1.47 1.00
N ALA A 46 -10.44 2.50 0.62
CA ALA A 46 -10.26 3.67 1.47
C ALA A 46 -11.58 4.45 1.58
N LEU A 47 -11.97 4.85 2.79
CA LEU A 47 -13.21 5.60 3.04
C LEU A 47 -13.06 7.08 2.67
N GLY A 48 -14.19 7.70 2.29
CA GLY A 48 -14.29 9.14 2.05
C GLY A 48 -13.53 9.63 0.80
N GLN A 49 -13.29 8.74 -0.16
CA GLN A 49 -12.77 9.08 -1.49
C GLN A 49 -13.92 9.09 -2.49
N GLU A 50 -13.76 9.83 -3.59
CA GLU A 50 -14.71 9.80 -4.71
C GLU A 50 -14.91 8.37 -5.23
N ASP A 51 -13.81 7.61 -5.33
CA ASP A 51 -13.79 6.23 -5.80
C ASP A 51 -14.01 5.18 -4.68
N SER A 52 -14.51 5.57 -3.50
CA SER A 52 -14.78 4.61 -2.42
C SER A 52 -15.84 3.60 -2.86
N ALA A 53 -15.54 2.30 -2.76
CA ALA A 53 -16.47 1.24 -3.14
C ALA A 53 -17.73 1.16 -2.25
N ALA A 54 -17.66 1.69 -1.02
CA ALA A 54 -18.76 1.81 -0.08
C ALA A 54 -18.53 2.99 0.89
N THR A 55 -19.54 3.30 1.70
CA THR A 55 -19.51 4.43 2.65
C THR A 55 -19.00 4.06 4.03
N ASP A 56 -18.98 2.78 4.38
CA ASP A 56 -18.55 2.27 5.68
C ASP A 56 -17.84 0.91 5.55
N VAL A 57 -17.31 0.40 6.67
CA VAL A 57 -16.51 -0.83 6.70
C VAL A 57 -17.35 -2.07 6.36
N GLU A 58 -18.61 -2.10 6.78
CA GLU A 58 -19.50 -3.24 6.52
C GLU A 58 -19.84 -3.34 5.02
N GLY A 59 -20.15 -2.21 4.39
CA GLY A 59 -20.33 -2.12 2.96
C GLY A 59 -19.09 -2.54 2.18
N MET A 60 -17.88 -2.24 2.67
CA MET A 60 -16.63 -2.71 2.04
C MET A 60 -16.47 -4.23 2.10
N ARG A 61 -16.91 -4.86 3.20
CA ARG A 61 -16.91 -6.33 3.33
C ARG A 61 -17.91 -6.97 2.37
N GLN A 62 -19.12 -6.42 2.32
CA GLN A 62 -20.16 -6.88 1.38
C GLN A 62 -19.71 -6.70 -0.08
N TRP A 63 -19.04 -5.60 -0.39
CA TRP A 63 -18.46 -5.36 -1.71
C TRP A 63 -17.39 -6.42 -2.05
N TRP A 64 -16.46 -6.71 -1.13
CA TRP A 64 -15.47 -7.78 -1.31
C TRP A 64 -16.13 -9.13 -1.54
N MET A 65 -17.14 -9.49 -0.74
CA MET A 65 -17.89 -10.74 -0.91
C MET A 65 -18.58 -10.82 -2.28
N GLY A 66 -19.17 -9.72 -2.75
CA GLY A 66 -19.77 -9.64 -4.08
C GLY A 66 -18.73 -9.88 -5.20
N LEU A 67 -17.54 -9.30 -5.07
CA LEU A 67 -16.44 -9.52 -6.00
C LEU A 67 -15.90 -10.94 -5.98
N ALA A 68 -15.86 -11.57 -4.80
CA ALA A 68 -15.45 -12.95 -4.61
C ALA A 68 -16.45 -13.95 -5.22
N ALA A 69 -17.76 -13.68 -5.13
CA ALA A 69 -18.79 -14.51 -5.73
C ALA A 69 -18.91 -14.36 -7.25
N TRP A 70 -18.33 -13.30 -7.82
CA TRP A 70 -18.35 -13.05 -9.25
C TRP A 70 -17.25 -13.83 -9.99
N ALA A 71 -17.62 -14.45 -11.12
CA ALA A 71 -16.73 -15.27 -11.97
C ALA A 71 -15.44 -14.54 -12.43
N GLY A 72 -15.44 -13.22 -12.42
CA GLY A 72 -14.24 -12.43 -12.63
C GLY A 72 -13.77 -12.34 -14.09
N PRO A 73 -12.64 -11.68 -14.31
CA PRO A 73 -12.04 -11.49 -15.64
C PRO A 73 -11.36 -12.76 -16.18
N GLN A 74 -11.11 -13.75 -15.31
CA GLN A 74 -10.45 -15.00 -15.68
C GLN A 74 -11.17 -16.20 -15.03
N PRO A 75 -12.16 -16.78 -15.73
CA PRO A 75 -12.96 -17.88 -15.20
C PRO A 75 -12.12 -19.07 -14.74
N GLY A 76 -12.53 -19.70 -13.64
CA GLY A 76 -11.88 -20.88 -13.07
C GLY A 76 -10.63 -20.61 -12.23
N GLN A 77 -10.28 -19.35 -12.01
CA GLN A 77 -9.25 -18.95 -11.03
C GLN A 77 -9.90 -18.52 -9.71
N PRO A 78 -9.25 -18.76 -8.57
CA PRO A 78 -9.65 -18.21 -7.28
C PRO A 78 -9.96 -16.72 -7.32
N ARG A 79 -11.02 -16.32 -6.61
CA ARG A 79 -11.55 -14.96 -6.53
C ARG A 79 -11.43 -14.36 -5.13
N SER A 80 -11.03 -15.18 -4.16
CA SER A 80 -10.91 -14.85 -2.75
C SER A 80 -9.72 -15.57 -2.11
N PHE A 81 -9.30 -15.12 -0.93
CA PHE A 81 -8.26 -15.82 -0.16
C PHE A 81 -8.73 -17.21 0.26
N THR A 82 -10.02 -17.35 0.58
CA THR A 82 -10.68 -18.61 0.92
C THR A 82 -10.55 -19.61 -0.22
N GLU A 83 -10.89 -19.22 -1.46
CA GLU A 83 -10.76 -20.11 -2.61
C GLU A 83 -9.30 -20.47 -2.89
N LEU A 84 -8.38 -19.52 -2.73
CA LEU A 84 -6.95 -19.76 -2.87
C LEU A 84 -6.47 -20.82 -1.85
N ALA A 85 -6.88 -20.70 -0.59
CA ALA A 85 -6.56 -21.65 0.47
C ALA A 85 -7.19 -23.02 0.23
N LYS A 86 -8.45 -23.08 -0.23
CA LYS A 86 -9.13 -24.36 -0.59
C LYS A 86 -8.38 -25.09 -1.70
N GLN A 87 -7.96 -24.36 -2.74
CA GLN A 87 -7.30 -24.96 -3.90
C GLN A 87 -5.84 -25.36 -3.60
N TYR A 88 -5.16 -24.62 -2.73
CA TYR A 88 -3.74 -24.77 -2.45
C TYR A 88 -3.47 -24.92 -0.94
N ALA A 89 -4.13 -25.88 -0.29
CA ALA A 89 -4.14 -26.03 1.17
C ALA A 89 -2.76 -26.18 1.83
N ASP A 90 -1.80 -26.79 1.11
CA ASP A 90 -0.42 -26.99 1.60
C ASP A 90 0.53 -25.83 1.26
N SER A 91 0.05 -24.79 0.56
CA SER A 91 0.87 -23.66 0.14
C SER A 91 0.95 -22.57 1.21
N VAL A 92 1.96 -21.71 1.10
CA VAL A 92 2.10 -20.49 1.91
C VAL A 92 1.42 -19.33 1.19
N ILE A 93 0.56 -18.61 1.90
CA ILE A 93 -0.10 -17.38 1.43
C ILE A 93 0.43 -16.21 2.25
N VAL A 94 1.04 -15.24 1.57
CA VAL A 94 1.50 -13.98 2.18
C VAL A 94 0.69 -12.81 1.62
N ALA A 95 -0.26 -12.31 2.41
CA ALA A 95 -1.10 -11.18 2.05
C ALA A 95 -0.43 -9.87 2.49
N VAL A 96 -0.07 -9.00 1.54
CA VAL A 96 0.54 -7.70 1.84
C VAL A 96 -0.51 -6.60 1.70
N LEU A 97 -1.10 -6.17 2.81
CA LEU A 97 -2.32 -5.37 2.80
C LEU A 97 -2.16 -4.04 3.53
N SER A 98 -2.84 -3.01 3.04
CA SER A 98 -3.10 -1.78 3.79
C SER A 98 -4.25 -1.98 4.78
N GLU A 99 -4.46 -1.06 5.71
CA GLU A 99 -5.58 -1.12 6.67
C GLU A 99 -6.95 -1.23 5.97
N ALA A 100 -7.17 -0.43 4.93
CA ALA A 100 -8.44 -0.42 4.20
C ALA A 100 -8.75 -1.79 3.56
N TYR A 101 -7.75 -2.39 2.92
CA TYR A 101 -7.89 -3.71 2.30
C TYR A 101 -8.01 -4.81 3.35
N LEU A 102 -7.23 -4.73 4.44
CA LEU A 102 -7.31 -5.67 5.57
C LEU A 102 -8.74 -5.75 6.13
N ARG A 103 -9.38 -4.60 6.36
CA ARG A 103 -10.75 -4.52 6.88
C ARG A 103 -11.80 -5.04 5.90
N ALA A 104 -11.59 -4.84 4.60
CA ALA A 104 -12.54 -5.25 3.57
C ALA A 104 -12.56 -6.78 3.38
N CYS A 105 -11.42 -7.45 3.48
CA CYS A 105 -11.30 -8.90 3.26
C CYS A 105 -11.06 -9.72 4.54
N SER A 106 -11.31 -9.15 5.73
CA SER A 106 -10.98 -9.82 6.99
C SER A 106 -11.71 -11.15 7.22
N ASP A 107 -12.99 -11.25 6.84
CA ASP A 107 -13.75 -12.50 7.00
C ASP A 107 -13.20 -13.58 6.06
N ASP A 108 -12.91 -13.20 4.82
CA ASP A 108 -12.30 -14.06 3.81
C ASP A 108 -10.88 -14.54 4.21
N LEU A 109 -10.06 -13.65 4.79
CA LEU A 109 -8.75 -14.01 5.33
C LEU A 109 -8.86 -14.96 6.53
N ARG A 110 -9.84 -14.75 7.41
CA ARG A 110 -10.08 -15.63 8.56
C ARG A 110 -10.53 -17.02 8.12
N GLU A 111 -11.44 -17.10 7.14
CA GLU A 111 -11.86 -18.38 6.55
C GLU A 111 -10.68 -19.05 5.82
N ALA A 112 -9.90 -18.31 5.03
CA ALA A 112 -8.70 -18.86 4.40
C ALA A 112 -7.73 -19.51 5.41
N ALA A 113 -7.51 -18.88 6.56
CA ALA A 113 -6.64 -19.40 7.61
C ALA A 113 -7.07 -20.76 8.16
N SER A 114 -8.38 -21.05 8.19
CA SER A 114 -8.92 -22.31 8.73
C SER A 114 -8.89 -23.45 7.73
N LEU A 115 -8.63 -23.15 6.44
CA LEU A 115 -8.67 -24.10 5.34
C LEU A 115 -7.29 -24.55 4.87
N LEU A 116 -6.24 -23.82 5.26
CA LEU A 116 -4.86 -24.27 5.06
C LEU A 116 -4.54 -25.44 6.00
N SER A 117 -3.72 -26.37 5.52
CA SER A 117 -3.25 -27.54 6.30
C SER A 117 -2.51 -27.12 7.56
N ASP A 118 -1.84 -25.96 7.52
CA ASP A 118 -1.32 -25.27 8.68
C ASP A 118 -1.76 -23.80 8.63
N SER A 119 -2.50 -23.35 9.65
CA SER A 119 -2.91 -21.94 9.76
C SER A 119 -1.71 -20.98 9.77
N GLY A 120 -0.52 -21.43 10.18
CA GLY A 120 0.75 -20.70 10.14
C GLY A 120 1.25 -20.41 8.72
N ASN A 121 0.68 -21.05 7.70
CA ASN A 121 0.99 -20.78 6.30
C ASN A 121 0.28 -19.53 5.75
N LEU A 122 -0.69 -18.96 6.47
CA LEU A 122 -1.22 -17.62 6.16
C LEU A 122 -0.53 -16.57 7.01
N SER A 123 0.06 -15.57 6.34
CA SER A 123 0.65 -14.39 6.98
C SER A 123 0.08 -13.11 6.36
N ILE A 124 -0.31 -12.16 7.19
CA ILE A 124 -0.73 -10.83 6.72
C ILE A 124 0.36 -9.81 7.08
N ILE A 125 1.09 -9.32 6.08
CA ILE A 125 2.08 -8.25 6.28
C ILE A 125 1.36 -6.90 6.16
N GLY A 126 1.18 -6.22 7.29
CA GLY A 126 0.38 -5.00 7.35
C GLY A 126 0.36 -4.33 8.72
N PRO A 127 -0.52 -3.32 8.91
CA PRO A 127 -0.62 -2.61 10.18
C PRO A 127 -1.35 -3.47 11.23
N ALA A 128 -0.72 -3.67 12.39
CA ALA A 128 -1.32 -4.38 13.52
C ALA A 128 -2.26 -3.48 14.34
N GLY A 129 -3.16 -4.11 15.12
CA GLY A 129 -4.14 -3.47 15.98
C GLY A 129 -5.25 -2.75 15.22
N LYS A 130 -5.41 -3.04 13.92
CA LYS A 130 -6.39 -2.35 13.05
C LYS A 130 -7.66 -3.16 12.85
N CYS A 131 -7.57 -4.49 12.77
CA CYS A 131 -8.72 -5.35 12.55
C CYS A 131 -8.63 -6.54 13.50
N ARG A 132 -9.43 -6.53 14.57
CA ARG A 132 -9.38 -7.55 15.65
C ARG A 132 -9.61 -8.96 15.11
N GLU A 133 -10.44 -9.06 14.07
CA GLU A 133 -10.88 -10.28 13.41
C GLU A 133 -9.77 -11.00 12.65
N VAL A 134 -8.58 -10.42 12.49
CA VAL A 134 -7.43 -11.06 11.83
C VAL A 134 -6.09 -10.67 12.47
N ASP A 135 -6.10 -10.02 13.64
CA ASP A 135 -4.91 -9.42 14.23
C ASP A 135 -3.85 -10.45 14.64
N ASP A 136 -4.28 -11.66 15.03
CA ASP A 136 -3.44 -12.83 15.32
C ASP A 136 -2.74 -13.42 14.07
N LEU A 137 -3.18 -13.03 12.87
CA LEU A 137 -2.58 -13.43 11.60
C LEU A 137 -1.54 -12.40 11.08
N ILE A 138 -1.40 -11.27 11.77
CA ILE A 138 -0.57 -10.14 11.31
C ILE A 138 0.91 -10.36 11.62
N VAL A 139 1.73 -10.15 10.60
CA VAL A 139 3.17 -9.84 10.70
C VAL A 139 3.28 -8.30 10.69
N PRO A 140 3.55 -7.66 11.84
CA PRO A 140 3.35 -6.23 12.01
C PRO A 140 4.38 -5.39 11.26
N VAL A 141 3.91 -4.42 10.48
CA VAL A 141 4.74 -3.38 9.87
C VAL A 141 4.53 -2.07 10.61
N THR A 142 5.62 -1.44 11.06
CA THR A 142 5.58 -0.15 11.75
C THR A 142 6.43 0.88 11.00
N ALA A 143 6.15 2.17 11.23
CA ALA A 143 6.92 3.25 10.62
C ALA A 143 8.42 3.20 10.99
N ALA A 144 8.78 2.54 12.10
CA ALA A 144 10.17 2.36 12.51
C ALA A 144 11.00 1.51 11.52
N LEU A 145 10.36 0.71 10.66
CA LEU A 145 11.06 -0.03 9.60
C LEU A 145 11.46 0.84 8.41
N ARG A 146 10.83 2.00 8.23
CA ARG A 146 11.03 2.85 7.06
C ARG A 146 12.50 3.21 6.81
N PRO A 147 13.34 3.53 7.83
CA PRO A 147 14.77 3.77 7.61
C PRO A 147 15.53 2.54 7.08
N ALA A 148 15.07 1.33 7.40
CA ALA A 148 15.70 0.08 6.95
C ALA A 148 15.29 -0.29 5.52
N VAL A 149 14.04 -0.01 5.12
CA VAL A 149 13.49 -0.46 3.82
C VAL A 149 13.33 0.67 2.78
N GLY A 150 13.48 1.92 3.22
CA GLY A 150 13.33 3.12 2.41
C GLY A 150 11.90 3.37 1.92
N GLY A 151 11.75 4.35 1.02
CA GLY A 151 10.51 4.66 0.33
C GLY A 151 9.48 5.49 1.12
N SER A 152 8.30 5.61 0.51
CA SER A 152 7.13 6.28 1.12
C SER A 152 6.37 5.36 2.07
N LEU A 153 5.58 5.94 2.98
CA LEU A 153 4.68 5.18 3.85
C LEU A 153 3.64 4.35 3.07
N LEU A 154 3.25 4.80 1.87
CA LEU A 154 2.34 4.08 0.97
C LEU A 154 2.95 2.77 0.44
N SER A 155 4.28 2.74 0.29
CA SER A 155 5.03 1.56 -0.14
C SER A 155 5.60 0.73 1.01
N LEU A 156 5.40 1.16 2.27
CA LEU A 156 6.08 0.59 3.42
C LEU A 156 5.79 -0.91 3.59
N ASN A 157 4.53 -1.33 3.51
CA ASN A 157 4.15 -2.73 3.73
C ASN A 157 4.78 -3.66 2.68
N VAL A 158 4.77 -3.26 1.41
CA VAL A 158 5.35 -4.06 0.31
C VAL A 158 6.87 -4.10 0.35
N ARG A 159 7.52 -3.00 0.77
CA ARG A 159 8.97 -2.98 0.97
C ARG A 159 9.39 -3.81 2.19
N ALA A 160 8.63 -3.74 3.28
CA ALA A 160 8.83 -4.59 4.45
C ALA A 160 8.65 -6.07 4.08
N ALA A 161 7.63 -6.40 3.28
CA ALA A 161 7.43 -7.74 2.74
C ALA A 161 8.64 -8.21 1.91
N ALA A 162 9.11 -7.40 0.97
CA ALA A 162 10.29 -7.73 0.17
C ALA A 162 11.53 -7.99 1.03
N ASN A 163 11.76 -7.15 2.05
CA ASN A 163 12.89 -7.29 2.96
C ASN A 163 12.80 -8.58 3.80
N VAL A 164 11.65 -8.85 4.42
CA VAL A 164 11.49 -10.01 5.30
C VAL A 164 11.51 -11.33 4.51
N LEU A 165 10.92 -11.36 3.31
CA LEU A 165 10.95 -12.54 2.44
C LEU A 165 12.36 -12.82 1.91
N ALA A 166 13.11 -11.80 1.54
CA ALA A 166 14.52 -11.96 1.15
C ALA A 166 15.35 -12.51 2.33
N SER A 167 15.17 -11.95 3.53
CA SER A 167 15.86 -12.42 4.74
C SER A 167 15.52 -13.88 5.08
N ALA A 168 14.26 -14.28 4.95
CA ALA A 168 13.84 -15.68 5.16
C ALA A 168 14.50 -16.61 4.13
N ARG A 169 14.45 -16.26 2.84
CA ARG A 169 15.10 -17.01 1.76
C ARG A 169 16.59 -17.15 2.00
N ASP A 170 17.29 -16.05 2.26
CA ASP A 170 18.75 -16.03 2.40
C ASP A 170 19.22 -16.87 3.60
N ARG A 171 18.35 -17.07 4.60
CA ARG A 171 18.58 -17.94 5.76
C ARG A 171 18.10 -19.38 5.57
N GLY A 172 17.47 -19.72 4.43
CA GLY A 172 16.81 -21.01 4.22
C GLY A 172 15.66 -21.27 5.21
N ALA A 173 15.07 -20.22 5.77
CA ALA A 173 14.03 -20.31 6.78
C ALA A 173 12.64 -20.44 6.14
N PRO A 174 11.68 -21.15 6.77
CA PRO A 174 10.34 -21.31 6.24
C PRO A 174 9.59 -19.97 6.20
N PHE A 175 8.69 -19.79 5.23
CA PHE A 175 7.84 -18.60 5.13
C PHE A 175 6.61 -18.65 6.06
N SER A 176 6.68 -19.42 7.15
CA SER A 176 5.60 -19.50 8.13
C SER A 176 5.46 -18.18 8.90
N ARG A 177 4.24 -17.89 9.37
CA ARG A 177 3.90 -16.66 10.08
C ARG A 177 4.82 -16.37 11.26
N SER A 178 5.12 -17.37 12.07
CA SER A 178 6.00 -17.22 13.24
C SER A 178 7.43 -16.81 12.84
N ASN A 179 7.98 -17.41 11.79
CA ASN A 179 9.31 -17.06 11.30
C ASN A 179 9.33 -15.65 10.69
N LEU A 180 8.35 -15.31 9.84
CA LEU A 180 8.24 -13.97 9.26
C LEU A 180 8.04 -12.89 10.33
N ALA A 181 7.23 -13.15 11.35
CA ALA A 181 7.06 -12.25 12.50
C ALA A 181 8.38 -12.04 13.27
N GLY A 182 9.13 -13.10 13.53
CA GLY A 182 10.44 -13.01 14.19
C GLY A 182 11.45 -12.18 13.39
N LEU A 183 11.52 -12.41 12.08
CA LEU A 183 12.40 -11.65 11.18
C LEU A 183 11.98 -10.18 11.08
N MET A 184 10.68 -9.91 11.00
CA MET A 184 10.15 -8.54 10.97
C MET A 184 10.43 -7.78 12.27
N ALA A 185 10.27 -8.45 13.42
CA ALA A 185 10.60 -7.89 14.72
C ALA A 185 12.09 -7.59 14.85
N GLN A 186 12.96 -8.51 14.38
CA GLN A 186 14.41 -8.29 14.34
C GLN A 186 14.75 -7.08 13.47
N ALA A 187 14.20 -6.99 12.26
CA ALA A 187 14.42 -5.86 11.35
C ALA A 187 13.95 -4.53 11.94
N THR A 188 12.84 -4.54 12.68
CA THR A 188 12.33 -3.34 13.37
C THR A 188 13.27 -2.91 14.50
N ALA A 189 13.75 -3.86 15.29
CA ALA A 189 14.64 -3.59 16.43
C ALA A 189 16.03 -3.09 16.00
N THR A 190 16.53 -3.54 14.85
CA THR A 190 17.83 -3.13 14.29
C THR A 190 17.74 -1.96 13.33
N ALA A 191 16.53 -1.46 13.03
CA ALA A 191 16.34 -0.34 12.13
C ALA A 191 17.07 0.91 12.66
N PRO A 192 17.80 1.64 11.81
CA PRO A 192 18.44 2.88 12.22
C PRO A 192 17.41 3.87 12.77
N GLN A 193 17.78 4.57 13.84
CA GLN A 193 16.98 5.70 14.32
C GLN A 193 16.88 6.76 13.21
N GLU A 194 15.65 7.18 12.88
CA GLU A 194 15.38 8.20 11.87
C GLU A 194 15.85 9.57 12.39
N LYS A 195 17.15 9.84 12.32
CA LYS A 195 17.73 11.14 12.70
C LYS A 195 17.23 12.20 11.72
N GLY A 196 16.54 13.21 12.24
CA GLY A 196 16.19 14.42 11.47
C GLY A 196 14.83 14.38 10.77
N ARG A 197 13.86 13.60 11.26
CA ARG A 197 12.47 13.75 10.80
C ARG A 197 12.00 15.18 11.09
N ARG A 198 11.97 16.02 10.05
CA ARG A 198 11.26 17.30 10.14
C ARG A 198 9.81 17.00 10.50
N PRO A 199 9.23 17.71 11.47
CA PRO A 199 7.80 17.59 11.76
C PRO A 199 7.00 17.78 10.46
N PRO A 200 5.82 17.16 10.32
CA PRO A 200 4.95 17.39 9.18
C PRO A 200 4.77 18.91 9.02
N GLY A 201 5.17 19.45 7.86
CA GLY A 201 5.03 20.88 7.62
C GLY A 201 3.56 21.29 7.61
N THR A 202 3.24 22.51 8.02
CA THR A 202 1.86 23.03 8.04
C THR A 202 1.25 22.93 6.64
N ARG A 203 0.14 22.19 6.51
CA ARG A 203 -0.54 22.02 5.22
C ARG A 203 -1.21 23.34 4.84
N LEU A 204 -0.89 23.85 3.67
CA LEU A 204 -1.49 25.08 3.14
C LEU A 204 -2.77 24.78 2.34
N THR A 205 -3.74 25.68 2.43
CA THR A 205 -4.87 25.79 1.50
C THR A 205 -4.39 26.19 0.11
N ASP A 206 -5.22 25.98 -0.90
CA ASP A 206 -4.83 26.32 -2.28
C ASP A 206 -4.61 27.82 -2.45
N ASP A 207 -5.38 28.67 -1.75
CA ASP A 207 -5.21 30.12 -1.78
C ASP A 207 -3.91 30.58 -1.12
N GLU A 208 -3.51 29.98 -0.01
CA GLU A 208 -2.20 30.22 0.60
C GLU A 208 -1.05 29.79 -0.31
N VAL A 209 -1.20 28.64 -1.00
CA VAL A 209 -0.21 28.18 -1.99
C VAL A 209 -0.14 29.13 -3.19
N ARG A 210 -1.28 29.60 -3.72
CA ARG A 210 -1.31 30.60 -4.81
C ARG A 210 -0.65 31.90 -4.38
N SER A 211 -0.95 32.39 -3.18
CA SER A 211 -0.35 33.60 -2.61
C SER A 211 1.17 33.47 -2.47
N TYR A 212 1.64 32.34 -1.96
CA TYR A 212 3.07 32.01 -1.88
C TYR A 212 3.74 31.99 -3.26
N ILE A 213 3.10 31.38 -4.27
CA ILE A 213 3.66 31.32 -5.63
C ILE A 213 3.75 32.72 -6.24
N ARG A 214 2.69 33.54 -6.13
CA ARG A 214 2.68 34.92 -6.66
C ARG A 214 3.81 35.75 -6.05
N SER A 215 3.85 35.83 -4.72
CA SER A 215 4.90 36.58 -3.99
C SER A 215 6.31 36.07 -4.32
N SER A 216 6.49 34.76 -4.53
CA SER A 216 7.79 34.20 -4.89
C SER A 216 8.21 34.52 -6.33
N LEU A 217 7.26 34.64 -7.26
CA LEU A 217 7.51 35.00 -8.66
C LEU A 217 7.75 36.50 -8.84
N GLU A 218 7.17 37.35 -7.99
CA GLU A 218 7.49 38.80 -7.93
C GLU A 218 8.98 39.04 -7.60
N LEU A 219 9.60 38.14 -6.83
CA LEU A 219 11.03 38.18 -6.51
C LEU A 219 11.93 37.67 -7.65
N GLY A 220 11.35 37.16 -8.73
CA GLY A 220 12.03 36.71 -9.94
C GLY A 220 11.65 35.30 -10.40
N PRO A 221 12.01 34.93 -11.64
CA PRO A 221 11.60 33.69 -12.27
C PRO A 221 12.09 32.45 -11.50
N ALA A 222 11.19 31.49 -11.29
CA ALA A 222 11.44 30.28 -10.52
C ALA A 222 10.78 29.07 -11.17
N SER A 223 11.35 27.87 -10.98
CA SER A 223 10.65 26.63 -11.34
C SER A 223 9.75 26.17 -10.21
N ALA A 224 8.66 25.48 -10.55
CA ALA A 224 7.75 24.86 -9.58
C ALA A 224 8.51 23.99 -8.54
N THR A 225 9.49 23.21 -9.00
CA THR A 225 10.32 22.36 -8.13
C THR A 225 11.19 23.18 -7.17
N ARG A 226 11.73 24.32 -7.62
CA ARG A 226 12.53 25.22 -6.76
C ARG A 226 11.67 25.84 -5.67
N LEU A 227 10.51 26.39 -6.03
CA LEU A 227 9.60 27.02 -5.06
C LEU A 227 9.03 26.00 -4.07
N LEU A 228 8.63 24.81 -4.54
CA LEU A 228 8.15 23.75 -3.65
C LEU A 228 9.22 23.31 -2.65
N ARG A 229 10.50 23.29 -3.06
CA ARG A 229 11.61 22.98 -2.14
C ARG A 229 11.79 24.08 -1.09
N GLN A 230 11.65 25.35 -1.47
CA GLN A 230 11.73 26.49 -0.55
C GLN A 230 10.55 26.49 0.45
N LEU A 231 9.33 26.24 -0.04
CA LEU A 231 8.13 26.05 0.78
C LEU A 231 8.31 24.93 1.82
N ARG A 232 8.90 23.80 1.41
CA ARG A 232 9.18 22.69 2.34
C ARG A 232 10.30 23.02 3.32
N ALA A 233 11.25 23.87 2.93
CA ALA A 233 12.31 24.33 3.81
C ALA A 233 11.81 25.31 4.88
N SER A 234 10.75 26.07 4.60
CA SER A 234 10.08 26.96 5.58
C SER A 234 9.16 26.23 6.56
N GLY A 235 9.06 24.90 6.48
CA GLY A 235 8.19 24.12 7.37
C GLY A 235 6.73 24.08 6.92
N GLN A 236 6.42 24.47 5.69
CA GLN A 236 5.09 24.32 5.09
C GLN A 236 5.05 23.07 4.19
N SER A 237 3.86 22.52 3.94
CA SER A 237 3.70 21.33 3.10
C SER A 237 2.65 21.50 2.01
N CYS A 238 2.98 20.99 0.81
CA CYS A 238 2.10 20.87 -0.33
C CYS A 238 2.50 19.64 -1.15
N GLU A 239 1.50 18.89 -1.63
CA GLU A 239 1.70 17.78 -2.55
C GLU A 239 2.28 18.28 -3.87
N GLN A 240 3.20 17.51 -4.47
CA GLN A 240 3.94 17.95 -5.65
C GLN A 240 3.04 18.16 -6.87
N ALA A 241 2.06 17.28 -7.09
CA ALA A 241 1.11 17.41 -8.20
C ALA A 241 0.22 18.64 -8.01
N ARG A 242 -0.34 18.81 -6.80
CA ARG A 242 -1.13 19.98 -6.42
C ARG A 242 -0.36 21.29 -6.59
N PHE A 243 0.87 21.35 -6.07
CA PHE A 243 1.73 22.53 -6.20
C PHE A 243 2.02 22.85 -7.67
N LYS A 244 2.28 21.84 -8.49
CA LYS A 244 2.55 22.03 -9.91
C LYS A 244 1.32 22.58 -10.64
N ALA A 245 0.14 22.01 -10.41
CA ALA A 245 -1.10 22.52 -11.01
C ALA A 245 -1.36 23.99 -10.66
N LEU A 246 -1.22 24.36 -9.37
CA LEU A 246 -1.40 25.74 -8.92
C LEU A 246 -0.31 26.68 -9.45
N PHE A 247 0.92 26.20 -9.62
CA PHE A 247 2.01 26.97 -10.21
C PHE A 247 1.73 27.29 -11.68
N ASP A 248 1.25 26.32 -12.45
CA ASP A 248 0.91 26.49 -13.86
C ASP A 248 -0.30 27.45 -14.01
N GLU A 249 -1.29 27.36 -13.12
CA GLU A 249 -2.45 28.28 -13.05
C GLU A 249 -2.01 29.74 -12.80
N VAL A 250 -1.16 29.97 -11.79
CA VAL A 250 -0.67 31.31 -11.42
C VAL A 250 0.23 31.89 -12.51
N SER A 251 1.11 31.06 -13.10
CA SER A 251 2.03 31.49 -14.16
C SER A 251 1.28 31.84 -15.45
N SER A 252 0.18 31.16 -15.74
CA SER A 252 -0.67 31.44 -16.90
C SER A 252 -1.56 32.67 -16.71
N SER A 253 -2.00 32.93 -15.47
CA SER A 253 -2.87 34.07 -15.13
C SER A 253 -2.11 35.38 -14.93
N GLY A 254 -0.81 35.31 -14.65
CA GLY A 254 0.04 36.46 -14.30
C GLY A 254 0.91 37.00 -15.43
N GLY A 255 0.53 36.80 -16.70
CA GLY A 255 1.30 37.12 -17.91
C GLY A 255 2.37 38.21 -17.75
N LEU A 256 3.59 37.78 -17.41
CA LEU A 256 4.84 38.51 -17.58
C LEU A 256 5.49 37.92 -18.84
N PHE A 257 5.33 38.64 -19.96
CA PHE A 257 6.30 38.61 -21.05
C PHE A 257 7.45 39.55 -20.70
#